data_AF-A0A7C5HX81-F1
#
_entry.id   AF-A0A7C5HX81-F1
#
_cell.length_a   1.000
_cell.length_b   1.000
_cell.length_c   1.000
_cell.angle_alpha   90.00
_cell.angle_beta   90.00
_cell.angle_gamma   90.00
#
_symmetry.space_group_name_H-M   'P 1'
#
loop_
_entity.id
_entity.type
_entity.pdbx_description
1 polymer ?
#
loop_
_entity_poly.entity_id
_entity_poly.type
_entity_poly.pdbx_seq_one_letter_code
_entity_poly.pdbx_strand_id
1 'polypeptide(L)'
;MAVQEVAVSRCAVISSPFVPFVYEVLGDAALVVKKNTPSTYAEKMDLLVGNVELREKLAKEAYSRSQQHSWVSSTRRWIGGMRKVGLIVG
;
A
#
# COMPACT_ATOMS: atom_id res chain seq x y z
N MET A 1 -0.12 -3.19 8.78
CA MET A 1 0.66 -4.39 8.41
C MET A 1 0.12 -5.04 7.14
N ALA A 2 -1.09 -5.62 7.14
CA ALA A 2 -1.64 -6.31 5.96
C ALA A 2 -1.59 -5.50 4.65
N VAL A 3 -1.92 -4.20 4.67
CA VAL A 3 -1.89 -3.33 3.48
C VAL A 3 -0.49 -3.25 2.86
N GLN A 4 0.53 -3.12 3.69
CA GLN A 4 1.92 -3.00 3.24
C GLN A 4 2.47 -4.34 2.76
N GLU A 5 2.10 -5.43 3.41
CA GLU A 5 2.45 -6.81 3.03
C GLU A 5 1.86 -7.19 1.66
N VAL A 6 0.60 -6.85 1.41
CA VAL A 6 -0.04 -7.10 0.12
C VAL A 6 0.62 -6.24 -0.98
N ALA A 7 0.97 -5.00 -0.68
CA ALA A 7 1.66 -4.12 -1.62
C ALA A 7 3.04 -4.67 -2.03
N VAL A 8 3.85 -5.15 -1.09
CA VAL A 8 5.16 -5.75 -1.40
C VAL A 8 5.03 -7.09 -2.13
N SER A 9 3.91 -7.81 -1.94
CA SER A 9 3.61 -9.08 -2.61
C SER A 9 3.24 -8.93 -4.08
N ARG A 10 3.20 -7.70 -4.61
CA ARG A 10 2.80 -7.40 -6.00
C ARG A 10 1.40 -7.91 -6.33
N CYS A 11 0.47 -7.74 -5.39
CA CYS A 11 -0.92 -8.07 -5.59
C CYS A 11 -1.73 -6.78 -5.85
N ALA A 12 -2.70 -6.85 -6.76
CA ALA A 12 -3.73 -5.82 -6.84
C ALA A 12 -4.62 -5.89 -5.61
N VAL A 13 -5.01 -4.74 -5.08
CA VAL A 13 -5.72 -4.64 -3.79
C VAL A 13 -7.12 -4.08 -4.01
N ILE A 14 -8.11 -4.78 -3.46
CA ILE A 14 -9.43 -4.21 -3.17
C ILE A 14 -9.52 -4.06 -1.66
N SER A 15 -9.81 -2.84 -1.19
CA SER A 15 -9.85 -2.53 0.24
C SER A 15 -11.02 -1.60 0.56
N SER A 16 -11.16 -1.23 1.83
CA SER A 16 -12.14 -0.25 2.29
C SER A 16 -11.46 0.95 2.96
N PRO A 17 -12.10 2.13 3.00
CA PRO A 17 -11.51 3.32 3.63
C PRO A 17 -11.31 3.16 5.14
N PHE A 18 -11.90 2.13 5.75
CA PHE A 18 -11.77 1.82 7.17
C PHE A 18 -10.50 1.03 7.49
N VAL A 19 -9.82 0.47 6.48
CA VAL A 19 -8.55 -0.21 6.69
C VAL A 19 -7.50 0.86 7.00
N PRO A 20 -6.83 0.80 8.18
CA PRO A 20 -5.85 1.79 8.56
C PRO A 20 -4.74 1.92 7.51
N PHE A 21 -4.33 3.16 7.25
CA PHE A 21 -3.21 3.49 6.36
C PHE A 21 -3.39 3.07 4.90
N VAL A 22 -4.60 2.69 4.47
CA VAL A 22 -4.85 2.26 3.08
C VAL A 22 -4.45 3.33 2.07
N TYR A 23 -4.84 4.59 2.31
CA TYR A 23 -4.50 5.71 1.43
C TYR A 23 -3.05 6.14 1.56
N GLU A 24 -2.47 6.04 2.75
CA GLU A 24 -1.05 6.36 2.97
C GLU A 24 -0.17 5.41 2.15
N VAL A 25 -0.38 4.10 2.33
CA VAL A 25 0.43 3.06 1.71
C VAL A 25 0.10 2.90 0.23
N LEU A 26 -1.18 2.75 -0.13
CA LEU A 26 -1.59 2.40 -1.49
C LEU A 26 -1.96 3.63 -2.34
N GLY A 27 -2.44 4.72 -1.74
CA GLY A 27 -2.97 5.86 -2.50
C GLY A 27 -3.99 5.42 -3.54
N ASP A 28 -3.76 5.80 -4.79
CA ASP A 28 -4.61 5.41 -5.93
C ASP A 28 -4.29 4.02 -6.52
N ALA A 29 -3.31 3.30 -5.97
CA ALA A 29 -2.91 1.96 -6.43
C ALA A 29 -3.83 0.84 -5.91
N ALA A 30 -5.04 1.18 -5.45
CA ALA A 30 -6.01 0.23 -4.93
C ALA A 30 -7.42 0.61 -5.34
N LEU A 31 -8.28 -0.40 -5.51
CA LEU A 31 -9.72 -0.19 -5.64
C LEU A 31 -10.32 -0.08 -4.24
N VAL A 32 -10.76 1.11 -3.85
CA VAL A 32 -11.38 1.33 -2.54
C VAL A 32 -12.90 1.29 -2.66
N VAL A 33 -13.53 0.38 -1.92
CA VAL A 33 -14.99 0.24 -1.85
C VAL A 33 -15.52 0.64 -0.48
N LYS A 34 -16.78 1.10 -0.42
CA LYS A 34 -17.43 1.42 0.86
C LYS A 34 -17.66 0.15 1.69
N LYS A 35 -17.81 0.32 3.00
CA LYS A 35 -18.18 -0.80 3.89
C LYS A 35 -19.62 -1.22 3.63
N ASN A 36 -19.92 -2.51 3.84
CA ASN A 36 -21.25 -3.10 3.72
C ASN A 36 -21.86 -3.01 2.29
N THR A 37 -21.03 -2.98 1.25
CA THR A 37 -21.46 -3.01 -0.17
C THR A 37 -20.91 -4.25 -0.89
N PRO A 38 -21.41 -5.46 -0.58
CA PRO A 38 -20.88 -6.71 -1.14
C PRO A 38 -21.01 -6.80 -2.66
N SER A 39 -22.08 -6.26 -3.25
CA SER A 39 -22.26 -6.19 -4.70
C SER A 39 -21.13 -5.40 -5.37
N THR A 40 -20.84 -4.20 -4.87
CA THR A 40 -19.73 -3.38 -5.38
C THR A 40 -18.38 -4.07 -5.19
N TYR A 41 -18.17 -4.81 -4.11
CA TYR A 41 -16.95 -5.58 -3.92
C TYR A 41 -16.80 -6.69 -4.96
N ALA A 42 -17.88 -7.42 -5.25
CA ALA A 42 -17.92 -8.43 -6.32
C ALA A 42 -17.66 -7.81 -7.70
N GLU A 43 -18.29 -6.68 -8.03
CA GLU A 43 -18.04 -5.95 -9.28
C GLU A 43 -16.55 -5.58 -9.46
N LYS A 44 -15.87 -5.17 -8.38
CA LYS A 44 -14.43 -4.88 -8.42
C LYS A 44 -13.58 -6.14 -8.55
N MET A 45 -14.00 -7.27 -7.98
CA MET A 45 -13.34 -8.55 -8.22
C MET A 45 -13.46 -8.95 -9.69
N ASP A 46 -14.66 -8.92 -10.25
CA ASP A 46 -14.91 -9.27 -11.66
C ASP A 46 -14.09 -8.38 -12.60
N LEU A 47 -14.01 -7.08 -12.30
CA LEU A 47 -13.15 -6.14 -13.02
C LEU A 47 -11.68 -6.57 -12.98
N LEU A 48 -11.15 -6.92 -11.80
CA LEU A 48 -9.76 -7.35 -11.68
C LEU A 48 -9.50 -8.72 -12.29
N VAL A 49 -10.47 -9.63 -12.26
CA VAL A 49 -10.37 -10.96 -12.89
C VAL A 49 -10.33 -10.82 -14.41
N GLY A 50 -11.24 -10.02 -14.97
CA GLY A 50 -11.39 -9.82 -16.41
C GLY A 50 -10.40 -8.84 -17.05
N ASN A 51 -9.73 -7.98 -16.26
CA ASN A 51 -8.78 -7.00 -16.77
C ASN A 51 -7.37 -7.21 -16.20
N VAL A 52 -6.57 -8.01 -16.92
CA VAL A 52 -5.18 -8.34 -16.54
C VAL A 52 -4.30 -7.10 -16.48
N GLU A 53 -4.40 -6.21 -17.47
CA GLU A 53 -3.57 -5.00 -17.55
C GLU A 53 -3.80 -4.08 -16.34
N LEU A 54 -5.07 -3.87 -15.96
CA LEU A 54 -5.41 -3.10 -14.77
C LEU A 54 -4.84 -3.75 -13.50
N ARG A 55 -4.96 -5.08 -13.39
CA ARG A 55 -4.46 -5.84 -12.24
C ARG A 55 -2.93 -5.69 -12.10
N GLU A 56 -2.20 -5.83 -13.20
CA GLU A 56 -0.74 -5.65 -13.23
C GLU A 56 -0.32 -4.21 -12.93
N LYS A 57 -1.05 -3.23 -13.49
CA LYS A 57 -0.83 -1.81 -13.21
C LYS A 57 -0.94 -1.52 -11.71
N LEU A 58 -2.06 -1.91 -11.09
CA LEU A 58 -2.31 -1.66 -9.66
C LEU A 58 -1.26 -2.38 -8.79
N ALA A 59 -0.92 -3.64 -9.11
CA ALA A 59 0.10 -4.39 -8.40
C ALA A 59 1.49 -3.70 -8.47
N LYS A 60 1.87 -3.22 -9.65
CA LYS A 60 3.15 -2.52 -9.87
C LYS A 60 3.20 -1.20 -9.12
N GLU A 61 2.12 -0.42 -9.18
CA GLU A 61 2.01 0.86 -8.48
C GLU A 61 2.03 0.66 -6.95
N ALA A 62 1.30 -0.32 -6.42
CA ALA A 62 1.30 -0.66 -5.00
C ALA A 62 2.70 -1.04 -4.52
N TYR A 63 3.40 -1.90 -5.26
CA TYR A 63 4.78 -2.29 -4.97
C TYR A 63 5.76 -1.11 -5.00
N SER A 64 5.61 -0.21 -5.98
CA SER A 64 6.46 0.98 -6.09
C SER A 64 6.28 1.89 -4.88
N ARG A 65 5.04 2.08 -4.42
CA ARG A 65 4.74 2.90 -3.24
C ARG A 65 5.25 2.28 -1.95
N SER A 66 5.12 0.96 -1.81
CA SER A 66 5.57 0.26 -0.59
C SER A 66 7.08 0.40 -0.35
N GLN A 67 7.88 0.68 -1.38
CA GLN A 67 9.32 0.93 -1.21
C GLN A 67 9.63 2.13 -0.30
N GLN A 68 8.72 3.11 -0.22
CA GLN A 68 8.87 4.25 0.68
C GLN A 68 8.86 3.84 2.16
N HIS A 69 8.20 2.74 2.47
CA HIS A 69 8.04 2.20 3.82
C HIS A 69 9.00 1.02 4.11
N SER A 70 10.07 0.87 3.34
CA SER A 70 11.09 -0.16 3.59
C SER A 70 11.77 0.01 4.95
N TRP A 71 12.33 -1.08 5.48
CA TRP A 71 13.20 -1.03 6.66
C TRP A 71 14.40 -0.10 6.43
N VAL A 72 15.02 -0.18 5.25
CA VAL A 72 16.18 0.65 4.91
C VAL A 72 15.83 2.14 4.95
N SER A 73 14.70 2.55 4.36
CA SER A 73 14.26 3.95 4.38
C SER A 73 13.89 4.41 5.79
N SER A 74 13.20 3.56 6.55
CA SER A 74 12.80 3.84 7.94
C SER A 74 14.00 3.99 8.87
N THR A 75 14.94 3.05 8.83
CA THR A 75 16.17 3.07 9.62
C THR A 75 17.02 4.30 9.29
N ARG A 76 17.20 4.64 8.00
CA ARG A 76 17.92 5.86 7.61
C ARG A 76 17.27 7.12 8.15
N ARG A 77 15.93 7.20 8.09
CA ARG A 77 15.17 8.33 8.64
C ARG A 77 15.36 8.46 10.16
N TRP A 78 15.27 7.35 10.88
CA TRP A 78 15.44 7.33 12.35
C TRP A 78 16.85 7.69 12.77
N ILE A 79 17.89 7.08 12.17
CA ILE A 79 19.29 7.42 12.44
C ILE A 79 19.54 8.91 12.14
N GLY A 80 19.04 9.42 11.01
CA GLY A 80 19.13 10.83 10.67
C GLY A 80 18.46 11.74 11.71
N GLY A 81 17.30 11.35 12.22
CA GLY A 81 16.61 12.05 13.30
C GLY A 81 17.41 12.05 14.60
N MET A 82 17.91 10.89 15.02
CA MET A 82 18.71 10.74 16.25
C MET A 82 20.01 11.54 16.20
N ARG A 83 20.67 11.62 15.03
CA ARG A 83 21.84 12.50 14.82
C ARG A 83 21.50 13.98 14.99
N LYS A 84 20.35 14.43 14.47
CA LYS A 84 19.92 15.84 14.59
C LYS A 84 19.67 16.26 16.04
N VAL A 85 19.20 15.35 16.88
CA VAL A 85 18.92 15.62 18.30
C VAL A 85 20.09 15.21 19.22
N GLY A 86 21.25 14.86 18.66
CA GLY A 86 22.45 14.54 19.42
C GLY A 86 22.40 13.21 20.20
N LEU A 87 21.44 12.32 19.89
CA LEU A 87 21.30 11.02 20.56
C LEU A 87 22.34 9.99 20.12
N ILE A 88 22.95 10.17 18.95
CA ILE A 88 24.06 9.35 18.48
C ILE A 88 25.07 10.23 17.76
N VAL A 89 26.33 10.12 18.16
CA VAL A 89 27.46 10.81 17.53
C VAL A 89 27.93 9.96 16.34
N GLY A 90 28.04 10.57 15.17
CA GLY A 90 28.60 9.96 13.97
C GLY A 90 30.03 10.39 13.77
#